data_AF-S7V9B1-F1
#
_entry.id   AF-S7V9B1-F1
#
_cell.length_a   1.000
_cell.length_b   1.000
_cell.length_c   1.000
_cell.angle_alpha   90.00
_cell.angle_beta   90.00
_cell.angle_gamma   90.00
#
_symmetry.space_group_name_H-M   'P 1'
#
loop_
_entity.id
_entity.type
_entity.pdbx_description
1 polymer ?
#
loop_
_entity_poly.entity_id
_entity_poly.type
_entity_poly.pdbx_seq_one_letter_code
_entity_poly.pdbx_strand_id
1 'polypeptide(L)' 'MKEQKNFPLWESWGKGYGSFTCSFREKDQIISYIKNQKSHHQKESFVDEYKRLLKENGIEFDERYLLG' A
#
# COMPACT_ATOMS: atom_id res chain seq x y z
N MET A 1 -0.44 22.97 -8.24
CA MET A 1 -0.18 22.33 -6.92
C MET A 1 0.03 23.42 -5.89
N LYS A 2 -0.55 23.32 -4.69
CA LYS A 2 -0.36 24.33 -3.64
C LYS A 2 1.00 24.09 -2.97
N GLU A 3 1.86 25.10 -2.95
CA GLU A 3 3.13 25.03 -2.22
C GLU A 3 2.89 24.80 -0.72
N GLN A 4 3.46 23.72 -0.19
CA GLN A 4 3.45 23.41 1.24
C GLN A 4 4.63 24.11 1.93
N LYS A 5 4.37 25.28 2.52
CA LYS A 5 5.40 26.07 3.23
C LYS A 5 6.12 25.29 4.34
N ASN A 6 5.47 24.27 4.91
CA ASN A 6 6.03 23.47 5.99
C ASN A 6 6.84 22.25 5.50
N PHE A 7 6.69 21.87 4.23
CA PHE A 7 7.32 20.69 3.66
C PHE A 7 7.85 21.01 2.26
N PRO A 8 8.93 21.81 2.17
CA PRO A 8 9.44 22.31 0.90
C PRO A 8 9.98 21.20 -0.02
N LEU A 9 10.27 20.02 0.52
CA LEU A 9 10.74 18.84 -0.22
C LEU A 9 9.64 17.81 -0.49
N TRP A 10 8.41 18.07 -0.05
CA TRP A 10 7.31 17.14 -0.23
C TRP A 10 6.62 17.40 -1.57
N GLU A 11 6.71 16.43 -2.47
CA GLU A 11 6.01 16.48 -3.76
C GLU A 11 4.62 15.85 -3.68
N SER A 12 4.52 14.60 -3.22
CA SER A 12 3.25 13.90 -2.97
C SER A 12 3.48 12.57 -2.24
N TRP A 13 2.40 11.92 -1.80
CA TRP A 13 2.43 10.54 -1.28
C TRP A 13 2.67 9.48 -2.38
N GLY A 14 2.57 9.87 -3.65
CA GLY A 14 2.60 8.98 -4.81
C GLY A 14 1.53 9.37 -5.84
N LYS A 15 1.61 8.79 -7.06
CA LYS A 15 0.60 9.00 -8.11
C LYS A 15 -0.76 8.34 -7.78
N GLY A 16 -0.77 7.35 -6.90
CA GLY A 16 -1.96 6.63 -6.46
C GLY A 16 -1.74 5.91 -5.12
N TYR A 17 -2.83 5.43 -4.52
CA TYR A 17 -2.81 4.67 -3.27
C TYR A 17 -3.96 3.65 -3.22
N GLY A 18 -3.76 2.56 -2.47
CA GLY A 18 -4.80 1.62 -2.08
C GLY A 18 -5.15 1.82 -0.60
N SER A 19 -6.43 1.72 -0.26
CA SER A 19 -6.91 1.78 1.13
C SER A 19 -7.80 0.59 1.42
N PHE A 20 -7.53 -0.11 2.52
CA PHE A 20 -8.23 -1.30 2.95
C PHE A 20 -8.77 -1.10 4.36
N THR A 21 -9.94 -1.68 4.65
CA THR A 21 -10.50 -1.63 5.99
C THR A 21 -9.81 -2.66 6.87
N CYS A 22 -9.40 -2.26 8.06
CA CYS A 22 -8.88 -3.16 9.08
C CYS A 22 -9.61 -2.95 10.41
N SER A 23 -9.70 -4.01 11.20
CA SER A 23 -10.22 -3.94 12.56
C SER A 23 -9.15 -3.40 13.51
N PHE A 24 -9.59 -2.76 14.60
CA PHE A 24 -8.66 -2.31 15.65
C PHE A 24 -7.83 -3.45 16.25
N ARG A 25 -8.38 -4.68 16.25
CA ARG A 25 -7.69 -5.87 16.78
C ARG A 25 -6.47 -6.27 15.95
N GLU A 26 -6.43 -5.91 14.67
CA GLU A 26 -5.33 -6.23 13.76
C GLU A 26 -4.20 -5.20 13.82
N LYS A 27 -4.38 -4.10 14.57
CA LYS A 27 -3.43 -2.97 14.63
C LYS A 27 -1.99 -3.42 14.86
N ASP A 28 -1.73 -4.24 15.88
CA ASP A 28 -0.36 -4.62 16.23
C ASP A 28 0.26 -5.56 15.20
N GLN A 29 -0.55 -6.43 14.59
CA GLN A 29 -0.13 -7.27 13.47
C GLN A 29 0.23 -6.42 12.24
N ILE A 30 -0.60 -5.42 11.90
CA ILE A 30 -0.35 -4.52 10.77
C ILE A 30 0.91 -3.69 11.02
N ILE A 31 1.10 -3.16 12.23
CA ILE A 31 2.33 -2.45 12.61
C ILE A 31 3.56 -3.36 12.43
N SER A 32 3.49 -4.61 12.89
CA SER A 32 4.58 -5.57 12.73
C SER A 32 4.85 -5.88 11.26
N TYR A 33 3.81 -6.08 10.47
CA TYR A 33 3.91 -6.32 9.03
C TYR A 33 4.59 -5.15 8.30
N ILE A 34 4.17 -3.90 8.56
CA ILE A 34 4.80 -2.69 7.98
C ILE A 34 6.28 -2.58 8.37
N LYS A 35 6.62 -2.85 9.64
CA LYS A 35 8.02 -2.81 10.11
C LYS A 35 8.91 -3.80 9.37
N ASN A 36 8.38 -4.96 8.99
CA ASN A 36 9.11 -6.04 8.35
C ASN A 36 9.00 -6.04 6.81
N GLN A 37 8.31 -5.05 6.23
CA GLN A 37 7.97 -4.99 4.81
C GLN A 37 9.21 -5.03 3.89
N LYS A 38 10.34 -4.44 4.30
CA LYS A 38 11.60 -4.52 3.55
C LYS A 38 12.12 -5.96 3.38
N SER A 39 12.01 -6.78 4.43
CA SER A 39 12.42 -8.19 4.36
C SER A 39 11.37 -9.02 3.61
N HIS A 40 10.09 -8.71 3.78
CA HIS A 40 9.01 -9.32 3.03
C HIS A 40 9.16 -9.12 1.51
N HIS A 41 9.46 -7.89 1.08
CA HIS A 41 9.68 -7.54 -0.33
C HIS A 41 10.95 -8.11 -0.96
N GLN A 42 11.80 -8.79 -0.18
CA GLN A 42 12.86 -9.63 -0.73
C GLN A 42 12.34 -10.98 -1.24
N LYS A 43 11.12 -11.38 -0.83
CA LYS A 43 10.50 -12.68 -1.12
C LYS A 43 9.25 -12.57 -1.97
N GLU A 44 8.47 -11.50 -1.80
CA GLU A 44 7.23 -11.24 -2.55
C GLU A 44 7.34 -9.87 -3.22
N SER A 45 7.01 -9.77 -4.51
CA SER A 45 7.04 -8.47 -5.18
C SER A 45 5.87 -7.60 -4.69
N PHE A 46 6.03 -6.27 -4.73
CA PHE A 46 4.92 -5.35 -4.42
C PHE A 46 3.66 -5.64 -5.26
N VAL A 47 3.85 -6.02 -6.52
CA VAL A 47 2.74 -6.30 -7.44
C VAL A 47 1.95 -7.54 -7.00
N ASP A 48 2.66 -8.61 -6.64
CA ASP A 48 2.03 -9.85 -6.18
C ASP A 48 1.31 -9.63 -4.86
N GLU A 49 1.94 -8.90 -3.94
CA GLU A 49 1.34 -8.52 -2.67
C GLU A 49 0.09 -7.68 -2.86
N TYR A 50 0.13 -6.69 -3.75
CA TYR A 50 -1.03 -5.83 -4.01
C TYR A 50 -2.20 -6.63 -4.61
N LYS A 51 -1.93 -7.53 -5.57
CA LYS A 51 -2.93 -8.48 -6.10
C LYS A 51 -3.52 -9.37 -5.00
N ARG A 52 -2.68 -9.87 -4.09
CA ARG A 52 -3.09 -10.67 -2.94
C ARG A 52 -4.02 -9.88 -2.02
N LEU A 53 -3.67 -8.64 -1.68
CA LEU A 53 -4.49 -7.77 -0.83
C LEU A 53 -5.87 -7.48 -1.47
N LEU A 54 -5.91 -7.22 -2.78
CA LEU A 54 -7.16 -7.02 -3.51
C LEU A 54 -8.05 -8.28 -3.43
N LYS A 55 -7.46 -9.46 -3.67
CA LYS A 55 -8.18 -10.74 -3.60
C LYS A 55 -8.70 -11.06 -2.20
N GLU A 56 -7.89 -10.83 -1.16
CA GLU A 56 -8.28 -11.03 0.24
C GLU A 56 -9.45 -10.13 0.64
N ASN A 57 -9.55 -8.95 0.04
CA ASN A 57 -10.65 -8.00 0.26
C ASN A 57 -11.83 -8.19 -0.72
N GLY A 58 -11.80 -9.24 -1.56
CA GLY A 58 -12.88 -9.54 -2.51
C GLY A 58 -13.03 -8.51 -3.63
N ILE A 59 -11.97 -7.77 -3.96
CA ILE A 59 -11.98 -6.77 -5.02
C ILE A 59 -11.61 -7.45 -6.33
N GLU A 60 -12.55 -7.47 -7.28
CA GLU A 60 -12.27 -7.90 -8.65
C GLU A 60 -11.46 -6.83 -9.38
N PHE A 61 -10.43 -7.28 -10.10
CA PHE A 61 -9.56 -6.40 -10.87
C PHE A 61 -9.15 -7.09 -12.17
N ASP A 62 -8.81 -6.27 -13.15
CA ASP A 62 -8.16 -6.71 -14.37
C ASP A 62 -6.69 -6.30 -14.30
N GLU A 63 -5.80 -7.28 -14.45
CA GLU A 63 -4.35 -7.09 -14.33
C GLU A 63 -3.81 -6.02 -15.28
N ARG A 64 -4.48 -5.79 -16.41
CA ARG A 64 -4.09 -4.80 -17.42
C ARG A 64 -4.15 -3.35 -16.89
N TYR A 65 -4.93 -3.08 -15.85
CA TYR A 65 -5.18 -1.73 -15.33
C TYR A 65 -4.62 -1.50 -13.92
N LEU A 66 -3.84 -2.44 -13.40
CA LEU A 66 -3.47 -2.49 -11.98
C LEU A 66 -2.32 -1.55 -11.60
N LEU A 67 -1.45 -1.20 -12.55
CA LEU A 67 -0.21 -0.43 -12.33
C LEU A 67 0.01 0.64 -13.42
N GLY A 68 -1.06 1.38 -13.73
CA GLY A 68 -1.03 2.49 -14.69
C GLY A 68 -0.31 3.75 -14.19
#